data_AF-A0A6B3C8U8-F1
#
_entry.id   AF-A0A6B3C8U8-F1
#
_cell.length_a   1.000
_cell.length_b   1.000
_cell.length_c   1.000
_cell.angle_alpha   90.00
_cell.angle_beta   90.00
_cell.angle_gamma   90.00
#
_symmetry.space_group_name_H-M   'P 1'
#
loop_
_entity.id
_entity.type
_entity.pdbx_description
1 polymer ?
#
loop_
_entity_poly.entity_id
_entity_poly.type
_entity_poly.pdbx_seq_one_letter_code
_entity_poly.pdbx_strand_id
1 'polypeptide(L)'
;ELDEEMVYESRVGDVFTLGTTSWRIEDITRDQVLVTPAPGVPGRLPFWKGDQLGRPLELGRAVGAFLRELGALSDEDARLRLLAAGLDAWAADNVLAYLTEQREACGHVPDDRTIVVERFRDELGDWRVVVHSPFGAQVHAPWALALGARLAE
;
A
#
# COMPACT_ATOMS: atom_id res chain seq x y z
N GLU A 1 11.41 -0.93 15.04
CA GLU A 1 12.21 -1.78 14.16
C GLU A 1 12.19 -1.15 12.77
N LEU A 2 13.20 -1.39 11.93
CA LEU A 2 13.23 -1.00 10.51
C LEU A 2 13.69 -2.23 9.72
N ASP A 3 13.21 -2.36 8.48
CA ASP A 3 13.58 -3.44 7.58
C ASP A 3 15.08 -3.37 7.25
N GLU A 4 15.77 -4.51 7.17
CA GLU A 4 17.21 -4.56 6.86
C GLU A 4 17.53 -3.90 5.52
N GLU A 5 16.71 -4.14 4.49
CA GLU A 5 16.95 -3.53 3.19
C GLU A 5 16.67 -2.02 3.21
N MET A 6 15.70 -1.57 4.01
CA MET A 6 15.44 -0.15 4.21
C MET A 6 16.65 0.54 4.86
N VAL A 7 17.25 -0.10 5.87
CA VAL A 7 18.48 0.39 6.51
C VAL A 7 19.65 0.39 5.51
N TYR A 8 19.78 -0.65 4.69
CA TYR A 8 20.84 -0.75 3.67
C TYR A 8 20.75 0.35 2.60
N GLU A 9 19.54 0.74 2.19
CA GLU A 9 19.31 1.83 1.24
C GLU A 9 19.42 3.24 1.86
N SER A 10 19.47 3.34 3.18
CA SER A 10 19.47 4.60 3.91
C SER A 10 20.89 5.15 4.15
N ARG A 11 20.99 6.46 4.29
CA ARG A 11 22.25 7.16 4.60
C ARG A 11 22.08 8.05 5.83
N VAL A 12 23.21 8.35 6.49
CA VAL A 12 23.24 9.39 7.52
C VAL A 12 22.78 10.71 6.91
N GLY A 13 21.85 11.37 7.60
CA GLY A 13 21.16 12.58 7.16
C GLY A 13 19.80 12.35 6.51
N ASP A 14 19.49 11.12 6.06
CA ASP A 14 18.19 10.80 5.48
C ASP A 14 17.08 10.96 6.52
N VAL A 15 15.91 11.42 6.07
CA VAL A 15 14.72 11.58 6.91
C VAL A 15 13.69 10.55 6.48
N PHE A 16 13.11 9.84 7.45
CA PHE A 16 12.00 8.91 7.21
C PHE A 16 10.85 9.18 8.18
N THR A 17 9.64 8.75 7.80
CA THR A 17 8.43 8.96 8.61
C THR A 17 7.96 7.66 9.24
N LEU A 18 7.82 7.62 10.57
CA LEU A 18 7.27 6.48 11.29
C LEU A 18 6.07 6.93 12.11
N GLY A 19 4.88 6.41 11.79
CA GLY A 19 3.62 6.96 12.29
C GLY A 19 3.40 8.37 11.75
N THR A 20 3.17 9.33 12.64
CA THR A 20 2.96 10.76 12.32
C THR A 20 4.23 11.59 12.51
N THR A 21 5.38 10.96 12.78
CA THR A 21 6.61 11.67 13.17
C THR A 21 7.72 11.40 12.17
N SER A 22 8.42 12.46 11.77
CA SER A 22 9.63 12.38 10.95
C SER A 22 10.89 12.26 11.82
N TRP A 23 11.83 11.44 11.37
CA TRP A 23 13.08 11.10 12.06
C TRP A 23 14.25 11.25 11.10
N ARG A 24 15.32 11.92 11.52
CA ARG A 24 16.58 12.04 10.78
C ARG A 24 17.57 11.00 11.28
N ILE A 25 18.20 10.27 10.37
CA ILE A 25 19.26 9.33 10.68
C ILE A 25 20.53 10.11 11.02
N GLU A 26 21.06 9.91 12.24
CA GLU A 26 22.34 10.49 12.67
C GLU A 26 23.48 9.50 12.49
N ASP A 27 23.22 8.21 12.71
CA ASP A 27 24.22 7.16 12.60
C ASP A 27 23.56 5.81 12.30
N ILE A 28 24.26 4.97 11.53
CA ILE A 28 23.83 3.61 11.20
C ILE A 28 24.93 2.67 11.68
N THR A 29 24.65 1.94 12.75
CA THR A 29 25.55 0.89 13.23
C THR A 29 25.08 -0.47 12.71
N ARG A 30 25.81 -1.53 13.06
CA ARG A 30 25.46 -2.90 12.67
C ARG A 30 24.07 -3.32 13.18
N ASP A 31 23.69 -2.87 14.38
CA ASP A 31 22.54 -3.42 15.11
C ASP A 31 21.44 -2.38 15.36
N GLN A 32 21.69 -1.09 15.07
CA GLN A 32 20.74 -0.02 15.33
C GLN A 32 20.92 1.18 14.40
N VAL A 33 19.81 1.88 14.17
CA VAL A 33 19.78 3.19 13.50
C VAL A 33 19.51 4.25 14.57
N LEU A 34 20.47 5.14 14.79
CA LEU A 34 20.35 6.26 15.72
C LEU A 34 19.69 7.43 14.99
N VAL A 35 18.64 7.99 15.60
CA VAL A 35 17.82 9.03 14.98
C VAL A 35 17.54 10.20 15.91
N THR A 36 17.35 11.38 15.33
CA THR A 36 16.80 12.56 16.00
C THR A 36 15.43 12.92 15.42
N PRO A 37 14.50 13.49 16.21
CA PRO A 37 13.25 14.01 15.67
C PRO A 37 13.50 15.10 14.62
N ALA A 38 12.82 15.01 13.47
CA ALA A 38 12.92 15.97 12.37
C ALA A 38 11.53 16.52 11.98
N PRO A 39 10.79 17.15 12.92
CA PRO A 39 9.43 17.60 12.67
C PRO A 39 9.37 18.63 11.54
N GLY A 40 8.34 18.52 10.68
CA GLY A 40 8.15 19.40 9.53
C GLY A 40 9.11 19.16 8.36
N VAL A 41 10.01 18.18 8.47
CA VAL A 41 10.83 17.72 7.35
C VAL A 41 10.16 16.52 6.69
N PRO A 42 9.84 16.57 5.39
CA PRO A 42 9.28 15.42 4.68
C PRO A 42 10.25 14.24 4.72
N GLY A 43 9.75 13.10 5.18
CA GLY A 43 10.51 11.85 5.23
C GLY A 43 10.10 10.87 4.14
N ARG A 44 11.04 10.01 3.73
CA ARG A 44 10.72 8.81 2.95
C ARG A 44 9.85 7.89 3.83
N LEU A 45 8.81 7.30 3.26
CA LEU A 45 8.08 6.24 3.97
C LEU A 45 8.99 5.02 4.06
N PRO A 46 9.21 4.44 5.26
CA PRO A 46 9.93 3.18 5.38
C PRO A 46 9.16 2.11 4.61
N PHE A 47 9.89 1.27 3.90
CA PHE A 47 9.33 0.09 3.26
C PHE A 47 9.69 -1.15 4.06
N TRP A 48 8.87 -2.18 3.89
CA TRP A 48 9.01 -3.46 4.57
C TRP A 48 8.90 -4.56 3.53
N LYS A 49 9.88 -5.47 3.49
CA LYS A 49 9.79 -6.69 2.71
C LYS A 49 9.63 -7.85 3.69
N GLY A 50 8.46 -8.49 3.67
CA GLY A 50 8.32 -9.78 4.34
C GLY A 50 9.24 -10.82 3.71
N ASP A 51 9.60 -11.87 4.47
CA ASP A 51 10.55 -12.91 4.07
C ASP A 51 10.22 -13.67 2.76
N GLN A 52 9.01 -13.52 2.21
CA GLN A 52 8.55 -14.22 1.01
C GLN A 52 8.51 -13.28 -0.21
N LEU A 53 8.52 -13.86 -1.41
CA LEU A 53 8.46 -13.18 -2.73
C LEU A 53 7.23 -12.28 -2.98
N GLY A 54 6.42 -12.01 -1.95
CA GLY A 54 5.16 -11.30 -2.04
C GLY A 54 4.09 -12.11 -2.78
N ARG A 55 2.92 -11.48 -2.97
CA ARG A 55 1.81 -12.08 -3.71
C ARG A 55 2.20 -12.32 -5.19
N PRO A 56 2.05 -13.55 -5.72
CA PRO A 56 2.27 -13.83 -7.14
C PRO A 56 1.15 -13.24 -8.01
N LEU A 57 1.41 -13.06 -9.31
CA LEU A 57 0.48 -12.44 -10.24
C LEU A 57 -0.85 -13.19 -10.35
N GLU A 58 -0.82 -14.53 -10.33
CA GLU A 58 -1.99 -15.38 -10.44
C GLU A 58 -2.96 -15.13 -9.28
N LEU A 59 -2.42 -15.08 -8.07
CA LEU A 59 -3.20 -14.77 -6.88
C LEU A 59 -3.69 -13.31 -6.91
N GLY A 60 -2.85 -12.38 -7.38
CA GLY A 60 -3.26 -10.99 -7.57
C GLY A 60 -4.43 -10.83 -8.54
N ARG A 61 -4.42 -11.55 -9.66
CA ARG A 61 -5.53 -11.59 -10.62
C ARG A 61 -6.78 -12.23 -10.01
N ALA A 62 -6.64 -13.32 -9.26
CA ALA A 62 -7.77 -13.95 -8.58
C ALA A 62 -8.43 -13.01 -7.56
N VAL A 63 -7.62 -12.31 -6.76
CA VAL A 63 -8.11 -11.29 -5.82
C VAL A 63 -8.83 -10.16 -6.56
N GLY A 64 -8.23 -9.63 -7.63
CA GLY A 64 -8.87 -8.58 -8.43
C GLY A 64 -10.19 -9.04 -9.05
N ALA A 65 -10.22 -10.24 -9.66
CA ALA A 65 -11.42 -10.78 -10.26
C ALA A 65 -12.54 -11.00 -9.23
N PHE A 66 -12.20 -11.42 -8.01
CA PHE A 66 -13.12 -11.56 -6.90
C PHE A 66 -13.70 -10.19 -6.46
N LEU A 67 -12.86 -9.16 -6.34
CA LEU A 67 -13.32 -7.81 -6.03
C LEU A 67 -14.24 -7.25 -7.11
N ARG A 68 -13.94 -7.51 -8.39
CA ARG A 68 -14.80 -7.13 -9.51
C ARG A 68 -16.14 -7.89 -9.48
N GLU A 69 -16.11 -9.19 -9.20
CA GLU A 69 -17.31 -10.02 -9.04
C GLU A 69 -18.22 -9.41 -7.97
N LEU A 70 -17.70 -9.18 -6.76
CA LEU A 70 -18.45 -8.56 -5.67
C LEU A 70 -18.99 -7.18 -6.03
N GLY A 71 -18.18 -6.35 -6.68
CA GLY A 71 -18.57 -5.00 -7.07
C GLY A 71 -19.63 -4.92 -8.18
N ALA A 72 -19.97 -6.04 -8.83
CA ALA A 72 -21.01 -6.13 -9.85
C ALA A 72 -22.33 -6.74 -9.32
N LEU A 73 -22.32 -7.29 -8.11
CA LEU A 73 -23.49 -7.88 -7.47
C LEU A 73 -24.33 -6.83 -6.74
N SER A 74 -25.59 -7.17 -6.44
CA SER A 74 -26.37 -6.44 -5.44
C SER A 74 -25.78 -6.64 -4.04
N ASP A 75 -26.07 -5.75 -3.09
CA ASP A 75 -25.56 -5.88 -1.71
C ASP A 75 -25.95 -7.21 -1.06
N GLU A 76 -27.17 -7.69 -1.32
CA GLU A 76 -27.67 -8.97 -0.81
C GLU A 76 -26.90 -10.15 -1.44
N ASP A 77 -26.73 -10.15 -2.76
CA ASP A 77 -26.00 -11.21 -3.47
C ASP A 77 -24.51 -11.21 -3.11
N ALA A 78 -23.89 -10.04 -2.95
CA ALA A 78 -22.51 -9.90 -2.54
C ALA A 78 -22.31 -10.46 -1.12
N ARG A 79 -23.24 -10.16 -0.20
CA ARG A 79 -23.25 -10.73 1.16
C ARG A 79 -23.35 -12.25 1.12
N LEU A 80 -24.29 -12.81 0.35
CA LEU A 80 -24.42 -14.26 0.19
C LEU A 80 -23.17 -14.91 -0.40
N ARG A 81 -22.54 -14.25 -1.38
CA ARG A 81 -21.30 -14.70 -2.01
C ARG A 81 -20.12 -14.77 -1.03
N LEU A 82 -20.03 -13.82 -0.10
CA LEU A 82 -19.04 -13.81 0.98
C LEU A 82 -19.30 -14.90 2.01
N LEU A 83 -20.55 -15.09 2.43
CA LEU A 83 -20.93 -16.18 3.33
C LEU A 83 -20.60 -17.55 2.73
N ALA A 84 -20.89 -17.75 1.44
CA ALA A 84 -20.54 -18.96 0.70
C ALA A 84 -19.02 -19.17 0.57
N ALA A 85 -18.22 -18.10 0.66
CA ALA A 85 -16.77 -18.17 0.71
C ALA A 85 -16.21 -18.56 2.10
N GLY A 86 -17.09 -18.76 3.09
CA GLY A 86 -16.72 -19.18 4.44
C GLY A 86 -16.57 -18.03 5.44
N LEU A 87 -16.94 -16.80 5.08
CA LEU A 87 -17.00 -15.69 6.03
C LEU A 87 -18.25 -15.83 6.90
N ASP A 88 -18.15 -15.44 8.16
CA ASP A 88 -19.34 -15.21 8.97
C ASP A 88 -20.03 -13.89 8.59
N ALA A 89 -21.22 -13.66 9.15
CA ALA A 89 -22.03 -12.48 8.85
C ALA A 89 -21.32 -11.17 9.18
N TRP A 90 -20.54 -11.12 10.26
CA TRP A 90 -19.87 -9.90 10.67
C TRP A 90 -18.67 -9.62 9.77
N ALA A 91 -17.87 -10.63 9.43
CA ALA A 91 -16.79 -10.52 8.47
C ALA A 91 -17.29 -10.10 7.09
N ALA A 92 -18.41 -10.67 6.62
CA ALA A 92 -19.01 -10.30 5.35
C ALA A 92 -19.43 -8.82 5.32
N ASP A 93 -20.13 -8.37 6.38
CA ASP A 93 -20.59 -6.98 6.48
C ASP A 93 -19.42 -5.99 6.56
N ASN A 94 -18.33 -6.33 7.26
CA ASN A 94 -17.12 -5.50 7.31
C ASN A 94 -16.43 -5.41 5.95
N VAL A 95 -16.32 -6.52 5.21
CA VAL A 95 -15.72 -6.50 3.86
C VAL A 95 -16.55 -5.62 2.94
N LEU A 96 -17.87 -5.75 2.94
CA LEU A 96 -18.72 -4.92 2.08
C LEU A 96 -18.64 -3.44 2.45
N ALA A 97 -18.69 -3.10 3.74
CA ALA A 97 -18.52 -1.73 4.21
C ALA A 97 -17.19 -1.14 3.74
N TYR A 98 -16.09 -1.89 3.91
CA TYR A 98 -14.77 -1.46 3.48
C TYR A 98 -14.67 -1.22 1.96
N LEU A 99 -15.28 -2.09 1.15
CA LEU A 99 -15.32 -1.92 -0.30
C LEU A 99 -16.18 -0.71 -0.72
N THR A 100 -17.27 -0.45 0.00
CA THR A 100 -18.11 0.74 -0.22
C THR A 100 -17.35 2.02 0.11
N GLU A 101 -16.67 2.08 1.26
CA GLU A 101 -15.83 3.23 1.64
C GLU A 101 -14.75 3.53 0.59
N GLN A 102 -14.07 2.50 0.08
CA GLN A 102 -13.08 2.66 -0.99
C GLN A 102 -13.70 3.23 -2.27
N ARG A 103 -14.90 2.77 -2.64
CA ARG A 103 -15.63 3.26 -3.82
C ARG A 103 -16.07 4.71 -3.64
N GLU A 104 -16.54 5.08 -2.46
CA GLU A 104 -16.93 6.46 -2.16
C GLU A 104 -15.72 7.40 -2.18
N ALA A 105 -14.59 6.97 -1.62
CA ALA A 105 -13.36 7.76 -1.57
C ALA A 105 -12.68 7.92 -2.94
N CYS A 106 -12.60 6.85 -3.74
CA CYS A 106 -11.80 6.82 -4.97
C CYS A 106 -12.62 6.67 -6.27
N GLY A 107 -13.94 6.57 -6.18
CA GLY A 107 -14.87 6.32 -7.29
C GLY A 107 -14.91 4.86 -7.77
N HIS A 108 -13.83 4.10 -7.56
CA HIS A 108 -13.69 2.71 -7.99
C HIS A 108 -12.98 1.87 -6.92
N VAL A 109 -13.36 0.60 -6.82
CA VAL A 109 -12.56 -0.42 -6.15
C VAL A 109 -11.55 -0.96 -7.16
N PRO A 110 -10.23 -0.90 -6.89
CA PRO A 110 -9.21 -1.48 -7.76
C PRO A 110 -9.40 -2.98 -7.93
N ASP A 111 -9.31 -3.46 -9.17
CA ASP A 111 -9.53 -4.87 -9.52
C ASP A 111 -8.52 -5.37 -10.58
N ASP A 112 -8.73 -6.56 -11.14
CA ASP A 112 -7.82 -7.17 -12.14
C ASP A 112 -7.85 -6.46 -13.51
N ARG A 113 -8.78 -5.53 -13.73
CA ARG A 113 -8.93 -4.74 -14.96
C ARG A 113 -8.91 -3.23 -14.73
N THR A 114 -8.99 -2.79 -13.49
CA THR A 114 -9.08 -1.38 -13.11
C THR A 114 -7.93 -1.04 -12.18
N ILE A 115 -6.96 -0.27 -12.69
CA ILE A 115 -5.93 0.37 -11.88
C ILE A 115 -6.42 1.76 -11.49
N VAL A 116 -6.37 2.07 -10.20
CA VAL A 116 -6.72 3.40 -9.68
C VAL A 116 -5.44 4.15 -9.37
N VAL A 117 -5.31 5.36 -9.90
CA VAL A 117 -4.23 6.29 -9.55
C VAL A 117 -4.85 7.39 -8.69
N GLU A 118 -4.60 7.32 -7.40
CA GLU A 118 -5.11 8.27 -6.42
C GLU A 118 -4.08 9.38 -6.19
N ARG A 119 -4.55 10.62 -6.05
CA ARG A 119 -3.69 11.77 -5.72
C ARG A 119 -4.33 12.59 -4.61
N PHE A 120 -3.57 12.82 -3.54
CA PHE A 120 -3.99 13.63 -2.40
C PHE A 120 -2.81 14.44 -1.85
N ARG A 121 -3.07 15.35 -0.92
CA ARG A 121 -2.02 16.04 -0.15
C ARG A 121 -1.94 15.44 1.24
N ASP A 122 -0.73 15.22 1.72
CA ASP A 122 -0.52 14.78 3.11
C ASP A 122 -0.70 15.94 4.11
N GLU A 123 -0.47 15.65 5.39
CA GLU A 123 -0.60 16.60 6.49
C GLU A 123 0.35 17.80 6.40
N LEU A 124 1.47 17.67 5.67
CA LEU A 124 2.42 18.74 5.42
C LEU A 124 2.08 19.55 4.15
N GLY A 125 1.07 19.11 3.41
CA GLY A 125 0.63 19.72 2.15
C GLY A 125 1.37 19.20 0.92
N ASP A 126 2.25 18.21 1.07
CA ASP A 126 2.99 17.62 -0.04
C ASP A 126 2.09 16.70 -0.85
N TRP A 127 2.30 16.68 -2.17
CA TRP A 127 1.55 15.79 -3.05
C TRP A 127 1.97 14.34 -2.86
N ARG A 128 0.98 13.46 -2.74
CA ARG A 128 1.11 12.01 -2.77
C ARG A 128 0.35 11.45 -3.97
N VAL A 129 0.98 10.51 -4.67
CA VAL A 129 0.35 9.74 -5.75
C VAL A 129 0.48 8.26 -5.39
N VAL A 130 -0.63 7.55 -5.37
CA VAL A 130 -0.71 6.13 -5.01
C VAL A 130 -1.31 5.36 -6.17
N VAL A 131 -0.64 4.28 -6.57
CA VAL A 131 -1.14 3.35 -7.60
C VAL A 131 -1.72 2.13 -6.90
N HIS A 132 -3.04 1.99 -6.97
CA HIS A 132 -3.74 0.84 -6.41
C HIS A 132 -3.88 -0.26 -7.46
N SER A 133 -3.37 -1.44 -7.11
CA SER A 133 -3.37 -2.60 -8.00
C SER A 133 -3.29 -3.91 -7.20
N PRO A 134 -4.03 -4.96 -7.56
CA PRO A 134 -3.98 -6.23 -6.84
C PRO A 134 -2.80 -7.12 -7.27
N PHE A 135 -1.97 -6.75 -8.25
CA PHE A 135 -1.02 -7.68 -8.89
C PHE A 135 0.21 -8.09 -8.06
N GLY A 136 0.46 -7.45 -6.92
CA GLY A 136 1.49 -7.85 -5.98
C GLY A 136 2.90 -7.41 -6.35
N ALA A 137 3.85 -7.69 -5.47
CA ALA A 137 5.20 -7.12 -5.49
C ALA A 137 5.99 -7.46 -6.75
N GLN A 138 5.78 -8.64 -7.36
CA GLN A 138 6.48 -9.03 -8.58
C GLN A 138 6.12 -8.15 -9.79
N VAL A 139 4.95 -7.52 -9.77
CA VAL A 139 4.56 -6.50 -10.76
C VAL A 139 4.91 -5.10 -10.28
N HIS A 140 4.68 -4.81 -9.00
CA HIS A 140 4.87 -3.47 -8.45
C HIS A 140 6.35 -3.05 -8.38
N ALA A 141 7.27 -3.97 -8.12
CA ALA A 141 8.70 -3.69 -8.06
C ALA A 141 9.26 -3.17 -9.40
N PRO A 142 9.08 -3.84 -10.56
CA PRO A 142 9.55 -3.29 -11.84
C PRO A 142 8.82 -2.00 -12.23
N TRP A 143 7.53 -1.84 -11.87
CA TRP A 143 6.83 -0.56 -12.08
C TRP A 143 7.46 0.58 -11.27
N ALA A 144 7.81 0.33 -10.00
CA ALA A 144 8.47 1.31 -9.15
C ALA A 144 9.83 1.73 -9.73
N LEU A 145 10.61 0.79 -10.29
CA LEU A 145 11.86 1.12 -10.98
C LEU A 145 11.64 2.02 -12.20
N ALA A 146 10.67 1.68 -13.05
CA ALA A 146 10.35 2.46 -14.24
C ALA A 146 9.84 3.87 -13.90
N LEU A 147 8.97 3.98 -12.89
CA LEU A 147 8.46 5.25 -12.39
C LEU A 147 9.57 6.08 -11.74
N GLY A 148 10.42 5.47 -10.92
CA GLY A 148 11.55 6.14 -10.29
C GLY A 148 12.52 6.72 -11.32
N ALA A 149 12.83 5.96 -12.38
CA ALA A 149 13.66 6.45 -13.48
C ALA A 149 13.03 7.66 -14.19
N ARG A 150 11.71 7.62 -14.46
CA ARG A 150 10.99 8.72 -15.11
C ARG A 150 10.83 9.96 -14.26
N LEU A 151 10.72 9.82 -12.95
CA LEU A 151 10.61 10.95 -12.03
C LEU A 151 11.94 11.67 -11.80
N ALA A 152 13.06 11.03 -12.13
CA ALA A 152 14.40 11.60 -12.04
C ALA A 152 14.85 12.31 -13.34
N GLU A 153 14.09 12.16 -14.44
CA GLU A 153 14.26 12.93 -15.69
C GLU A 153 13.79 14.39 -15.51
#